data_AF-A0A3B8LAI7-F1
#
_entry.id   AF-A0A3B8LAI7-F1
#
_cell.length_a   1.000
_cell.length_b   1.000
_cell.length_c   1.000
_cell.angle_alpha   90.00
_cell.angle_beta   90.00
_cell.angle_gamma   90.00
#
_symmetry.space_group_name_H-M   'P 1'
#
loop_
_entity.id
_entity.type
_entity.pdbx_description
1 polymer ?
#
loop_
_entity_poly.entity_id
_entity_poly.type
_entity_poly.pdbx_seq_one_letter_code
_entity_poly.pdbx_strand_id
1 'polypeptide(L)'
;MFLFRAKYLQSLVLVVLFLSLFGCANPADIPNVCNPGEQVCDGVNLKVCYLDGSGSVPLECPKNKPCFEGECTAPSQIPITKRKSCKAGEKVCYEGGVYACVADLSGFALIQACTNNEFCEGGRCQPNPVCSVGQKKCQGRSVMVCSDDRLSYRKLLSCQADERCEAGACKKLPVCKENEVKCLGGNVFKCSADRSQFEWSVNCVKDETCEDGKCVPLEKKGCVAGERNCSGNTVGLCDPNRGVFLPLTTCPSDQLCREGRCVVKSTCLPGKVICLGNTVQVCRADGEGYDFVANCSAGATCSGGSCTQRKSCTAATDCALPSQVCIDPVKRVAVPNCAPGHCYCAPNSLYKCLDGLKYSCGKFKCVGGTCK
;
A
#
# COMPACT_ATOMS: atom_id res chain seq x y z
N MET A 1 -26.80 130.34 -21.58
CA MET A 1 -27.90 129.79 -20.76
C MET A 1 -27.27 128.78 -19.80
N PHE A 2 -26.51 129.20 -18.78
CA PHE A 2 -26.94 129.90 -17.55
C PHE A 2 -28.20 129.31 -16.92
N LEU A 3 -27.96 128.66 -15.78
CA LEU A 3 -28.84 128.45 -14.62
C LEU A 3 -30.00 127.47 -14.84
N PHE A 4 -30.02 126.37 -14.07
CA PHE A 4 -31.07 126.14 -13.07
C PHE A 4 -30.76 124.88 -12.21
N ARG A 5 -30.76 125.10 -10.89
CA ARG A 5 -31.12 124.17 -9.80
C ARG A 5 -30.11 123.15 -9.25
N ALA A 6 -29.21 123.73 -8.45
CA ALA A 6 -28.75 123.18 -7.18
C ALA A 6 -29.88 123.12 -6.12
N LYS A 7 -30.80 122.14 -6.20
CA LYS A 7 -31.78 121.86 -5.12
C LYS A 7 -31.93 120.38 -4.72
N TYR A 8 -31.16 119.45 -5.31
CA TYR A 8 -31.34 118.02 -5.08
C TYR A 8 -30.46 117.41 -3.96
N LEU A 9 -29.50 118.16 -3.42
CA LEU A 9 -28.53 117.61 -2.47
C LEU A 9 -28.98 117.65 -0.98
N GLN A 10 -30.08 118.32 -0.65
CA GLN A 10 -30.56 118.42 0.75
C GLN A 10 -31.54 117.32 1.16
N SER A 11 -32.12 116.57 0.23
CA SER A 11 -33.05 115.46 0.56
C SER A 11 -32.35 114.11 0.76
N LEU A 12 -31.09 113.94 0.33
CA LEU A 12 -30.40 112.66 0.44
C LEU A 12 -29.82 112.39 1.85
N VAL A 13 -29.58 113.43 2.64
CA VAL A 13 -28.98 113.28 3.98
C VAL A 13 -30.01 112.83 5.04
N LEU A 14 -31.31 113.06 4.82
CA LEU A 14 -32.35 112.63 5.77
C LEU A 14 -32.74 111.15 5.64
N VAL A 15 -32.52 110.51 4.48
CA VAL A 15 -32.88 109.10 4.26
C VAL A 15 -31.83 108.15 4.85
N VAL A 16 -30.57 108.56 4.91
CA VAL A 16 -29.48 107.72 5.44
C VAL A 16 -29.53 107.62 6.98
N LEU A 17 -30.10 108.61 7.67
CA LEU A 17 -30.21 108.58 9.13
C LEU A 17 -31.35 107.67 9.65
N PHE A 18 -32.39 107.41 8.85
CA PHE A 18 -33.52 106.55 9.26
C PHE A 18 -33.27 105.04 9.12
N LEU A 19 -32.21 104.63 8.41
CA LEU A 19 -31.88 103.21 8.18
C LEU A 19 -31.00 102.57 9.26
N SER A 20 -30.63 103.30 10.32
CA SER A 20 -29.73 102.81 11.37
C SER A 20 -30.42 102.34 12.66
N LEU A 21 -31.75 102.32 12.72
CA LEU A 21 -32.50 102.00 13.96
C LEU A 21 -33.32 100.69 13.95
N PHE A 22 -33.32 99.91 12.86
CA PHE A 22 -33.94 98.58 12.87
C PHE A 22 -32.89 97.49 13.14
N GLY A 23 -32.60 97.28 14.42
CA GLY A 23 -31.90 96.09 14.89
C GLY A 23 -32.80 94.86 14.76
N CYS A 24 -32.38 93.88 13.96
CA CYS A 24 -33.00 92.56 13.91
C CYS A 24 -32.56 91.73 15.12
N ALA A 25 -33.55 91.13 15.79
CA ALA A 25 -33.40 90.17 16.87
C ALA A 25 -32.71 88.89 16.38
N ASN A 26 -31.89 88.29 17.25
CA ASN A 26 -31.22 87.01 17.02
C ASN A 26 -32.25 85.87 16.87
N PRO A 27 -32.20 85.06 15.79
CA PRO A 27 -32.94 83.82 15.69
C PRO A 27 -32.12 82.71 16.34
N ALA A 28 -32.42 82.38 17.60
CA ALA A 28 -31.93 81.17 18.25
C ALA A 28 -33.14 80.46 18.89
N ASP A 29 -33.22 79.15 18.65
CA ASP A 29 -34.19 78.17 19.19
C ASP A 29 -35.53 77.99 18.45
N ILE A 30 -35.47 77.69 17.15
CA ILE A 30 -36.48 76.81 16.54
C ILE A 30 -35.96 75.37 16.70
N PRO A 31 -36.68 74.46 17.38
CA PRO A 31 -36.24 73.07 17.50
C PRO A 31 -36.22 72.41 16.12
N ASN A 32 -35.06 71.89 15.73
CA ASN A 32 -34.90 71.17 14.46
C ASN A 32 -35.79 69.92 14.48
N VAL A 33 -36.63 69.79 13.45
CA VAL A 33 -37.55 68.66 13.25
C VAL A 33 -36.79 67.40 12.81
N CYS A 34 -35.66 67.59 12.12
CA CYS A 34 -34.74 66.55 11.67
C CYS A 34 -33.35 67.12 11.40
N ASN A 35 -32.34 66.27 11.21
CA ASN A 35 -30.98 66.77 10.97
C ASN A 35 -30.88 67.40 9.56
N PRO A 36 -30.21 68.55 9.41
CA PRO A 36 -29.97 69.17 8.12
C PRO A 36 -29.44 68.22 7.05
N GLY A 37 -30.18 68.07 5.94
CA GLY A 37 -29.81 67.19 4.82
C GLY A 37 -30.06 65.69 5.05
N GLU A 38 -30.61 65.31 6.21
CA GLU A 38 -30.98 63.92 6.49
C GLU A 38 -32.05 63.43 5.52
N GLN A 39 -31.89 62.19 5.07
CA GLN A 39 -32.80 61.52 4.17
C GLN A 39 -33.58 60.46 4.94
N VAL A 40 -34.91 60.59 5.01
CA VAL A 40 -35.78 59.71 5.81
C VAL A 40 -36.91 59.18 4.94
N CYS A 41 -37.23 57.89 5.07
CA CYS A 41 -38.37 57.30 4.39
C CYS A 41 -39.66 57.49 5.18
N ASP A 42 -40.69 58.05 4.54
CA ASP A 42 -42.06 58.10 5.05
C ASP A 42 -42.97 57.23 4.17
N GLY A 43 -43.03 55.94 4.50
CA GLY A 43 -43.73 54.95 3.69
C GLY A 43 -43.00 54.66 2.38
N VAL A 44 -43.56 55.11 1.26
CA VAL A 44 -42.99 54.90 -0.09
C VAL A 44 -42.17 56.09 -0.59
N ASN A 45 -42.29 57.24 0.07
CA ASN A 45 -41.66 58.48 -0.35
C ASN A 45 -40.37 58.73 0.44
N LEU A 46 -39.34 59.19 -0.25
CA LEU A 46 -38.15 59.72 0.38
C LEU A 46 -38.42 61.17 0.78
N LYS A 47 -37.99 61.58 1.97
CA LYS A 47 -38.02 62.98 2.40
C LYS A 47 -36.61 63.43 2.67
N VAL A 48 -36.27 64.65 2.25
CA VAL A 48 -34.98 65.28 2.52
C VAL A 48 -35.20 66.48 3.42
N CYS A 49 -34.49 66.52 4.54
CA CYS A 49 -34.59 67.61 5.50
C CYS A 49 -33.90 68.88 5.01
N TYR A 50 -34.55 70.04 5.21
CA TYR A 50 -33.97 71.34 4.88
C TYR A 50 -32.67 71.56 5.65
N LEU A 51 -31.76 72.36 5.08
CA LEU A 51 -30.47 72.66 5.70
C LEU A 51 -30.58 73.43 7.03
N ASP A 52 -31.73 74.07 7.28
CA ASP A 52 -32.03 74.78 8.53
C ASP A 52 -32.76 73.89 9.55
N GLY A 53 -33.01 72.62 9.24
CA GLY A 53 -33.71 71.67 10.12
C GLY A 53 -35.20 71.98 10.35
N SER A 54 -35.77 72.98 9.66
CA SER A 54 -37.12 73.49 9.91
C SER A 54 -38.24 72.57 9.37
N GLY A 55 -37.90 71.58 8.54
CA GLY A 55 -38.86 70.69 7.90
C GLY A 55 -38.22 69.80 6.83
N SER A 56 -39.04 69.14 6.02
CA SER A 56 -38.59 68.20 4.99
C SER A 56 -39.39 68.35 3.69
N VAL A 57 -38.73 68.19 2.55
CA VAL A 57 -39.39 68.10 1.23
C VAL A 57 -39.51 66.66 0.76
N PRO A 58 -40.65 66.26 0.16
CA PRO A 58 -40.75 64.97 -0.51
C PRO A 58 -39.84 64.96 -1.74
N LEU A 59 -39.04 63.91 -1.85
CA LEU A 59 -38.26 63.56 -3.03
C LEU A 59 -38.85 62.28 -3.62
N GLU A 60 -39.39 62.37 -4.83
CA GLU A 60 -39.95 61.20 -5.51
C GLU A 60 -38.82 60.25 -5.90
N CYS A 61 -38.92 59.01 -5.42
CA CYS A 61 -38.05 57.97 -5.92
C CYS A 61 -38.40 57.59 -7.36
N PRO A 62 -37.41 57.20 -8.18
CA PRO A 62 -37.68 56.69 -9.53
C PRO A 62 -38.68 55.53 -9.53
N LYS A 63 -39.47 55.41 -10.60
CA LYS A 63 -40.38 54.26 -10.79
C LYS A 63 -39.61 52.96 -10.56
N ASN A 64 -40.16 52.09 -9.70
CA ASN A 64 -39.59 50.82 -9.24
C ASN A 64 -38.39 50.90 -8.27
N LYS A 65 -38.15 52.02 -7.60
CA LYS A 65 -37.18 52.10 -6.48
C LYS A 65 -37.87 52.63 -5.23
N PRO A 66 -38.46 51.78 -4.36
CA PRO A 66 -39.08 52.29 -3.14
C PRO A 66 -38.02 52.87 -2.19
N CYS A 67 -38.43 53.80 -1.35
CA CYS A 67 -37.58 54.32 -0.29
C CYS A 67 -37.27 53.22 0.74
N PHE A 68 -35.99 53.01 1.05
CA PHE A 68 -35.53 52.09 2.08
C PHE A 68 -34.34 52.69 2.83
N GLU A 69 -34.43 52.80 4.16
CA GLU A 69 -33.38 53.35 5.05
C GLU A 69 -32.80 54.71 4.61
N GLY A 70 -33.66 55.57 4.07
CA GLY A 70 -33.27 56.91 3.62
C GLY A 70 -32.74 56.97 2.19
N GLU A 71 -32.79 55.88 1.42
CA GLU A 71 -32.35 55.88 0.02
C GLU A 71 -33.36 55.22 -0.92
N CYS A 72 -33.46 55.73 -2.15
CA CYS A 72 -34.25 55.11 -3.21
C CYS A 72 -33.54 53.85 -3.74
N THR A 73 -33.84 52.72 -3.11
CA THR A 73 -33.09 51.48 -3.28
C THR A 73 -33.77 50.59 -4.33
N ALA A 74 -32.99 49.90 -5.16
CA ALA A 74 -33.56 48.91 -6.08
C ALA A 74 -34.22 47.78 -5.25
N PRO A 75 -35.38 47.24 -5.65
CA PRO A 75 -36.07 46.18 -4.90
C PRO A 75 -35.17 44.98 -4.61
N SER A 76 -34.22 44.68 -5.50
CA SER A 76 -33.21 43.63 -5.34
C SER A 76 -32.24 43.83 -4.18
N GLN A 77 -32.04 45.07 -3.72
CA GLN A 77 -31.10 45.44 -2.64
C GLN A 77 -31.78 45.57 -1.27
N ILE A 78 -33.12 45.58 -1.22
CA ILE A 78 -33.88 45.63 0.04
C ILE A 78 -33.91 44.21 0.64
N PRO A 79 -33.48 44.03 1.92
CA PRO A 79 -33.61 42.76 2.62
C PRO A 79 -35.03 42.22 2.48
N ILE A 80 -35.17 40.94 2.09
CA ILE A 80 -36.46 40.32 1.79
C ILE A 80 -37.43 40.42 2.98
N THR A 81 -36.89 40.39 4.21
CA THR A 81 -37.62 40.57 5.46
C THR A 81 -38.25 41.95 5.65
N LYS A 82 -37.81 42.96 4.90
CA LYS A 82 -38.31 44.35 4.97
C LYS A 82 -39.12 44.78 3.73
N ARG A 83 -39.40 43.86 2.80
CA ARG A 83 -40.27 44.15 1.64
C ARG A 83 -41.74 44.16 2.06
N LYS A 84 -42.40 45.31 1.92
CA LYS A 84 -43.80 45.56 2.29
C LYS A 84 -44.86 44.93 1.36
N SER A 85 -44.45 44.17 0.35
CA SER A 85 -45.37 43.58 -0.62
C SER A 85 -44.83 42.25 -1.13
N CYS A 86 -45.62 41.19 -0.93
CA CYS A 86 -45.41 39.85 -1.47
C CYS A 86 -46.75 39.30 -2.01
N LYS A 87 -46.71 38.26 -2.85
CA LYS A 87 -47.94 37.59 -3.31
C LYS A 87 -48.38 36.56 -2.28
N ALA A 88 -49.70 36.46 -2.03
CA ALA A 88 -50.25 35.44 -1.15
C ALA A 88 -49.74 34.04 -1.55
N GLY A 89 -49.13 33.32 -0.59
CA GLY A 89 -48.55 32.00 -0.82
C GLY A 89 -47.16 31.96 -1.49
N GLU A 90 -46.58 33.13 -1.81
CA GLU A 90 -45.21 33.22 -2.33
C GLU A 90 -44.21 32.70 -1.29
N LYS A 91 -43.26 31.87 -1.75
CA LYS A 91 -42.18 31.31 -0.94
C LYS A 91 -40.84 31.73 -1.53
N VAL A 92 -39.93 32.15 -0.67
CA VAL A 92 -38.60 32.62 -1.03
C VAL A 92 -37.55 32.00 -0.11
N CYS A 93 -36.32 31.96 -0.60
CA CYS A 93 -35.18 31.45 0.14
C CYS A 93 -34.34 32.62 0.66
N TYR A 94 -34.11 32.65 1.98
CA TYR A 94 -33.34 33.71 2.63
C TYR A 94 -32.59 33.13 3.83
N GLU A 95 -31.30 33.48 4.01
CA GLU A 95 -30.46 33.03 5.14
C GLU A 95 -30.56 31.53 5.51
N GLY A 96 -30.63 30.64 4.50
CA GLY A 96 -30.72 29.20 4.74
C GLY A 96 -32.10 28.70 5.21
N GLY A 97 -33.15 29.51 5.13
CA GLY A 97 -34.52 29.12 5.44
C GLY A 97 -35.50 29.42 4.30
N VAL A 98 -36.64 28.73 4.33
CA VAL A 98 -37.83 29.01 3.51
C VAL A 98 -38.68 30.02 4.26
N TYR A 99 -38.92 31.15 3.61
CA TYR A 99 -39.82 32.19 4.09
C TYR A 99 -41.08 32.21 3.22
N ALA A 100 -42.24 32.43 3.83
CA ALA A 100 -43.50 32.58 3.12
C ALA A 100 -44.11 33.96 3.37
N CYS A 101 -44.82 34.48 2.36
CA CYS A 101 -45.60 35.71 2.50
C CYS A 101 -46.65 35.55 3.59
N VAL A 102 -46.66 36.43 4.59
CA VAL A 102 -47.69 36.44 5.63
C VAL A 102 -49.05 36.83 5.04
N ALA A 103 -50.13 36.36 5.66
CA ALA A 103 -51.48 36.45 5.09
C ALA A 103 -51.97 37.89 4.86
N ASP A 104 -51.47 38.85 5.61
CA ASP A 104 -51.77 40.29 5.48
C ASP A 104 -50.91 41.00 4.41
N LEU A 105 -50.07 40.25 3.68
CA LEU A 105 -49.15 40.73 2.64
C LEU A 105 -48.08 41.70 3.14
N SER A 106 -47.89 41.83 4.46
CA SER A 106 -46.98 42.81 5.06
C SER A 106 -45.50 42.43 4.94
N GLY A 107 -45.18 41.17 4.61
CA GLY A 107 -43.82 40.71 4.42
C GLY A 107 -43.66 39.19 4.41
N PHE A 108 -42.44 38.72 4.69
CA PHE A 108 -42.06 37.32 4.69
C PHE A 108 -41.73 36.84 6.12
N ALA A 109 -42.33 35.72 6.54
CA ALA A 109 -42.00 35.06 7.80
C ALA A 109 -41.32 33.70 7.55
N LEU A 110 -40.35 33.35 8.39
CA LEU A 110 -39.68 32.05 8.36
C LEU A 110 -40.71 30.95 8.65
N ILE A 111 -40.90 30.02 7.71
CA ILE A 111 -41.80 28.88 7.89
C ILE A 111 -41.04 27.56 8.06
N GLN A 112 -39.80 27.48 7.58
CA GLN A 112 -38.96 26.29 7.71
C GLN A 112 -37.49 26.69 7.63
N ALA A 113 -36.69 26.38 8.66
CA ALA A 113 -35.23 26.45 8.57
C ALA A 113 -34.70 25.19 7.87
N CYS A 114 -33.77 25.33 6.92
CA CYS A 114 -33.11 24.17 6.32
C CYS A 114 -32.01 23.65 7.26
N THR A 115 -31.87 22.34 7.35
CA THR A 115 -30.81 21.72 8.16
C THR A 115 -29.43 21.93 7.53
N ASN A 116 -28.35 21.62 8.25
CA ASN A 116 -26.97 21.74 7.73
C ASN A 116 -26.71 20.92 6.46
N ASN A 117 -27.55 19.92 6.17
CA ASN A 117 -27.46 19.07 4.98
C ASN A 117 -28.44 19.49 3.89
N GLU A 118 -29.07 20.66 4.01
CA GLU A 118 -30.03 21.19 3.05
C GLU A 118 -29.67 22.63 2.69
N PHE A 119 -30.04 23.06 1.49
CA PHE A 119 -30.01 24.43 1.04
C PHE A 119 -31.40 24.83 0.55
N CYS A 120 -31.73 26.12 0.64
CA CYS A 120 -33.01 26.59 0.15
C CYS A 120 -32.89 26.97 -1.33
N GLU A 121 -33.67 26.29 -2.18
CA GLU A 121 -33.82 26.64 -3.59
C GLU A 121 -35.28 26.46 -4.04
N GLY A 122 -35.85 27.48 -4.70
CA GLY A 122 -37.23 27.44 -5.18
C GLY A 122 -38.29 27.46 -4.07
N GLY A 123 -37.99 28.04 -2.91
CA GLY A 123 -38.91 28.12 -1.77
C GLY A 123 -39.12 26.77 -1.08
N ARG A 124 -38.14 25.86 -1.16
CA ARG A 124 -38.12 24.57 -0.48
C ARG A 124 -36.69 24.28 0.00
N CYS A 125 -36.57 23.60 1.13
CA CYS A 125 -35.29 23.00 1.53
C CYS A 125 -35.03 21.78 0.64
N GLN A 126 -33.89 21.79 -0.05
CA GLN A 126 -33.41 20.69 -0.86
C GLN A 126 -32.14 20.15 -0.21
N PRO A 127 -31.90 18.83 -0.19
CA PRO A 127 -30.65 18.31 0.35
C PRO A 127 -29.46 18.83 -0.46
N ASN A 128 -28.36 19.16 0.21
CA ASN A 128 -27.11 19.58 -0.43
C ASN A 128 -26.65 18.49 -1.40
N PRO A 129 -26.43 18.81 -2.69
CA PRO A 129 -25.96 17.83 -3.64
C PRO A 129 -24.58 17.35 -3.20
N VAL A 130 -24.46 16.05 -2.95
CA VAL A 130 -23.20 15.40 -2.59
C VAL A 130 -22.29 15.33 -3.82
N CYS A 131 -22.88 15.33 -5.02
CA CYS A 131 -22.18 15.20 -6.28
C CYS A 131 -22.98 15.74 -7.47
N SER A 132 -22.32 15.91 -8.62
CA SER A 132 -23.00 16.24 -9.88
C SER A 132 -23.50 14.97 -10.58
N VAL A 133 -24.68 15.00 -11.21
CA VAL A 133 -25.24 13.85 -11.93
C VAL A 133 -24.22 13.27 -12.92
N GLY A 134 -24.00 11.96 -12.86
CA GLY A 134 -23.03 11.27 -13.71
C GLY A 134 -21.55 11.44 -13.33
N GLN A 135 -21.23 12.27 -12.32
CA GLN A 135 -19.87 12.40 -11.82
C GLN A 135 -19.34 11.05 -11.33
N LYS A 136 -18.14 10.67 -11.77
CA LYS A 136 -17.50 9.40 -11.40
C LYS A 136 -16.41 9.64 -10.36
N LYS A 137 -16.27 8.71 -9.42
CA LYS A 137 -15.14 8.66 -8.48
C LYS A 137 -14.72 7.23 -8.22
N CYS A 138 -13.57 7.07 -7.58
CA CYS A 138 -13.08 5.76 -7.15
C CYS A 138 -13.34 5.52 -5.67
N GLN A 139 -13.83 4.33 -5.34
CA GLN A 139 -13.94 3.84 -3.97
C GLN A 139 -13.35 2.42 -3.94
N GLY A 140 -12.11 2.31 -3.46
CA GLY A 140 -11.32 1.08 -3.58
C GLY A 140 -11.14 0.69 -5.05
N ARG A 141 -11.52 -0.56 -5.40
CA ARG A 141 -11.46 -1.09 -6.78
C ARG A 141 -12.73 -0.83 -7.60
N SER A 142 -13.69 -0.08 -7.06
CA SER A 142 -14.96 0.19 -7.75
C SER A 142 -15.02 1.61 -8.29
N VAL A 143 -15.53 1.75 -9.52
CA VAL A 143 -15.97 3.02 -10.06
C VAL A 143 -17.37 3.28 -9.50
N MET A 144 -17.51 4.43 -8.84
CA MET A 144 -18.77 4.92 -8.32
C MET A 144 -19.29 6.02 -9.23
N VAL A 145 -20.59 6.10 -9.43
CA VAL A 145 -21.27 7.16 -10.20
C VAL A 145 -22.30 7.84 -9.33
N CYS A 146 -22.37 9.17 -9.43
CA CYS A 146 -23.40 9.95 -8.75
C CYS A 146 -24.78 9.59 -9.29
N SER A 147 -25.71 9.28 -8.38
CA SER A 147 -27.12 9.04 -8.69
C SER A 147 -27.80 10.30 -9.21
N ASP A 148 -28.92 10.15 -9.93
CA ASP A 148 -29.65 11.29 -10.52
C ASP A 148 -30.25 12.23 -9.47
N ASP A 149 -30.48 11.71 -8.26
CA ASP A 149 -30.91 12.49 -7.09
C ASP A 149 -29.82 13.41 -6.52
N ARG A 150 -28.56 13.25 -6.95
CA ARG A 150 -27.37 13.95 -6.45
C ARG A 150 -27.06 13.71 -4.96
N LEU A 151 -27.72 12.75 -4.33
CA LEU A 151 -27.62 12.50 -2.88
C LEU A 151 -26.62 11.40 -2.55
N SER A 152 -26.31 10.53 -3.50
CA SER A 152 -25.49 9.36 -3.25
C SER A 152 -24.64 8.96 -4.44
N TYR A 153 -23.60 8.18 -4.14
CA TYR A 153 -22.84 7.47 -5.15
C TYR A 153 -23.25 6.01 -5.15
N ARG A 154 -23.64 5.50 -6.32
CA ARG A 154 -23.88 4.07 -6.52
C ARG A 154 -22.71 3.43 -7.25
N LYS A 155 -22.50 2.14 -7.01
CA LYS A 155 -21.46 1.37 -7.70
C LYS A 155 -21.85 1.23 -9.18
N LEU A 156 -20.96 1.66 -10.07
CA LEU A 156 -21.12 1.50 -11.51
C LEU A 156 -20.53 0.16 -11.97
N LEU A 157 -19.28 -0.10 -11.60
CA LEU A 157 -18.57 -1.35 -11.93
C LEU A 157 -17.38 -1.59 -10.98
N SER A 158 -16.84 -2.80 -10.99
CA SER A 158 -15.58 -3.14 -10.29
C SER A 158 -14.49 -3.38 -11.34
N CYS A 159 -13.30 -2.84 -11.10
CA CYS A 159 -12.14 -3.08 -11.96
C CYS A 159 -11.65 -4.54 -11.86
N GLN A 160 -11.15 -5.08 -12.97
CA GLN A 160 -10.61 -6.44 -13.06
C GLN A 160 -9.36 -6.63 -12.18
N ALA A 161 -8.90 -7.88 -12.03
CA ALA A 161 -7.73 -8.25 -11.21
C ALA A 161 -6.46 -7.47 -11.54
N ASP A 162 -6.27 -7.16 -12.83
CA ASP A 162 -5.13 -6.44 -13.40
C ASP A 162 -5.40 -4.93 -13.56
N GLU A 163 -6.48 -4.40 -12.97
CA GLU A 163 -6.88 -3.01 -13.07
C GLU A 163 -7.02 -2.33 -11.71
N ARG A 164 -6.78 -1.01 -11.68
CA ARG A 164 -7.10 -0.12 -10.56
C ARG A 164 -8.08 0.96 -10.97
N CYS A 165 -8.92 1.38 -10.04
CA CYS A 165 -9.75 2.56 -10.26
C CYS A 165 -8.90 3.82 -10.09
N GLU A 166 -8.85 4.65 -11.12
CA GLU A 166 -8.17 5.93 -11.10
C GLU A 166 -8.99 6.98 -11.85
N ALA A 167 -9.25 8.13 -11.22
CA ALA A 167 -10.04 9.22 -11.80
C ALA A 167 -11.42 8.81 -12.35
N GLY A 168 -12.09 7.85 -11.69
CA GLY A 168 -13.43 7.40 -12.08
C GLY A 168 -13.45 6.45 -13.29
N ALA A 169 -12.30 5.88 -13.67
CA ALA A 169 -12.19 4.84 -14.69
C ALA A 169 -11.31 3.69 -14.19
N CYS A 170 -11.51 2.49 -14.74
CA CYS A 170 -10.58 1.39 -14.54
C CYS A 170 -9.40 1.57 -15.50
N LYS A 171 -8.20 1.61 -14.94
CA LYS A 171 -6.94 1.65 -15.69
C LYS A 171 -6.17 0.38 -15.37
N LYS A 172 -5.54 -0.23 -16.39
CA LYS A 172 -4.62 -1.33 -16.17
C LYS A 172 -3.51 -0.91 -15.22
N LEU A 173 -3.13 -1.81 -14.32
CA LEU A 173 -1.97 -1.62 -13.47
C LEU A 173 -0.72 -1.60 -14.36
N PRO A 174 0.24 -0.69 -14.11
CA PRO A 174 1.51 -0.73 -14.81
C PRO A 174 2.18 -2.08 -14.52
N VAL A 175 2.46 -2.84 -15.58
CA VAL A 175 3.15 -4.14 -15.51
C VAL A 175 4.63 -3.95 -15.17
N CYS A 176 5.18 -2.79 -15.51
CA CYS A 176 6.58 -2.45 -15.34
C CYS A 176 6.77 -0.97 -15.00
N LYS A 177 7.93 -0.64 -14.42
CA LYS A 177 8.37 0.74 -14.17
C LYS A 177 8.84 1.36 -15.48
N GLU A 178 8.72 2.68 -15.56
CA GLU A 178 9.20 3.42 -16.73
C GLU A 178 10.70 3.15 -16.96
N ASN A 179 11.05 2.83 -18.21
CA ASN A 179 12.39 2.42 -18.64
C ASN A 179 12.97 1.19 -17.92
N GLU A 180 12.15 0.38 -17.24
CA GLU A 180 12.59 -0.89 -16.67
C GLU A 180 13.06 -1.81 -17.80
N VAL A 181 14.25 -2.39 -17.63
CA VAL A 181 14.82 -3.39 -18.54
C VAL A 181 14.94 -4.72 -17.82
N LYS A 182 14.62 -5.81 -18.51
CA LYS A 182 14.71 -7.17 -17.98
C LYS A 182 15.21 -8.16 -19.01
N CYS A 183 15.83 -9.22 -18.52
CA CYS A 183 16.29 -10.34 -19.32
C CYS A 183 15.22 -11.44 -19.33
N LEU A 184 14.69 -11.78 -20.52
CA LEU A 184 13.74 -12.87 -20.71
C LEU A 184 14.18 -13.72 -21.90
N GLY A 185 14.38 -15.03 -21.69
CA GLY A 185 14.81 -15.94 -22.75
C GLY A 185 16.12 -15.53 -23.43
N GLY A 186 17.08 -15.00 -22.68
CA GLY A 186 18.38 -14.53 -23.21
C GLY A 186 18.35 -13.20 -23.96
N ASN A 187 17.19 -12.53 -24.03
CA ASN A 187 17.02 -11.25 -24.74
C ASN A 187 16.74 -10.12 -23.74
N VAL A 188 17.07 -8.88 -24.13
CA VAL A 188 16.73 -7.67 -23.38
C VAL A 188 15.34 -7.19 -23.80
N PHE A 189 14.46 -7.04 -22.82
CA PHE A 189 13.16 -6.42 -22.97
C PHE A 189 13.13 -5.09 -22.23
N LYS A 190 12.42 -4.12 -22.79
CA LYS A 190 12.21 -2.79 -22.20
C LYS A 190 10.72 -2.59 -21.94
N CYS A 191 10.38 -1.99 -20.81
CA CYS A 191 9.01 -1.58 -20.51
C CYS A 191 8.47 -0.63 -21.58
N SER A 192 7.28 -0.91 -22.11
CA SER A 192 6.59 -0.07 -23.08
C SER A 192 6.30 1.32 -22.49
N ALA A 193 6.14 2.34 -23.34
CA ALA A 193 5.91 3.71 -22.90
C ALA A 193 4.60 3.88 -22.09
N ASP A 194 3.59 3.07 -22.39
CA ASP A 194 2.32 3.02 -21.65
C ASP A 194 2.39 2.16 -20.37
N ARG A 195 3.54 1.53 -20.12
CA ARG A 195 3.83 0.61 -19.00
C ARG A 195 2.92 -0.61 -18.93
N SER A 196 2.27 -0.97 -20.04
CA SER A 196 1.33 -2.08 -20.08
C SER A 196 2.01 -3.44 -20.31
N GLN A 197 3.24 -3.45 -20.85
CA GLN A 197 3.94 -4.69 -21.19
C GLN A 197 5.46 -4.48 -21.33
N PHE A 198 6.19 -5.58 -21.42
CA PHE A 198 7.59 -5.58 -21.84
C PHE A 198 7.67 -5.82 -23.34
N GLU A 199 8.32 -4.91 -24.04
CA GLU A 199 8.57 -4.99 -25.48
C GLU A 199 10.00 -5.45 -25.73
N TRP A 200 10.18 -6.20 -26.82
CA TRP A 200 11.49 -6.65 -27.23
C TRP A 200 12.38 -5.44 -27.56
N SER A 201 13.58 -5.38 -26.99
CA SER A 201 14.52 -4.28 -27.19
C SER A 201 15.75 -4.71 -27.98
N VAL A 202 16.43 -5.78 -27.55
CA VAL A 202 17.68 -6.26 -28.14
C VAL A 202 17.77 -7.78 -28.01
N ASN A 203 18.26 -8.46 -29.04
CA ASN A 203 18.63 -9.87 -29.00
C ASN A 203 20.14 -10.01 -28.77
N CYS A 204 20.50 -10.68 -27.68
CA CYS A 204 21.90 -10.97 -27.40
C CYS A 204 22.39 -12.04 -28.38
N VAL A 205 23.49 -11.76 -29.06
CA VAL A 205 24.01 -12.66 -30.10
C VAL A 205 24.56 -13.96 -29.48
N LYS A 206 24.91 -14.95 -30.31
CA LYS A 206 25.27 -16.32 -29.91
C LYS A 206 26.36 -16.44 -28.82
N ASP A 207 27.21 -15.42 -28.67
CA ASP A 207 28.29 -15.36 -27.69
C ASP A 207 28.04 -14.33 -26.58
N GLU A 208 26.79 -13.89 -26.39
CA GLU A 208 26.35 -12.98 -25.34
C GLU A 208 25.24 -13.62 -24.49
N THR A 209 25.15 -13.24 -23.23
CA THR A 209 24.02 -13.53 -22.35
C THR A 209 23.42 -12.22 -21.85
N CYS A 210 22.12 -12.23 -21.57
CA CYS A 210 21.49 -11.07 -20.95
C CYS A 210 21.73 -11.12 -19.44
N GLU A 211 22.42 -10.12 -18.91
CA GLU A 211 22.66 -9.90 -17.47
C GLU A 211 22.33 -8.45 -17.12
N ASP A 212 21.52 -8.24 -16.08
CA ASP A 212 21.08 -6.91 -15.62
C ASP A 212 20.54 -5.98 -16.72
N GLY A 213 19.80 -6.56 -17.67
CA GLY A 213 19.18 -5.81 -18.77
C GLY A 213 20.15 -5.35 -19.85
N LYS A 214 21.34 -5.96 -19.91
CA LYS A 214 22.34 -5.72 -20.95
C LYS A 214 22.78 -7.04 -21.55
N CYS A 215 23.08 -7.03 -22.85
CA CYS A 215 23.84 -8.12 -23.43
C CYS A 215 25.29 -7.96 -22.99
N VAL A 216 25.74 -8.87 -22.15
CA VAL A 216 27.15 -9.01 -21.80
C VAL A 216 27.69 -10.17 -22.61
N PRO A 217 28.96 -10.14 -23.05
CA PRO A 217 29.61 -11.35 -23.54
C PRO A 217 29.33 -12.47 -22.55
N LEU A 218 29.03 -13.67 -23.05
CA LEU A 218 29.21 -14.86 -22.25
C LEU A 218 30.69 -14.82 -21.89
N GLU A 219 31.01 -14.26 -20.72
CA GLU A 219 32.24 -14.57 -20.04
C GLU A 219 32.18 -16.08 -19.99
N LYS A 220 32.89 -16.72 -20.93
CA LYS A 220 33.35 -18.07 -20.72
C LYS A 220 33.93 -17.94 -19.33
N LYS A 221 33.26 -18.52 -18.34
CA LYS A 221 33.86 -18.87 -17.06
C LYS A 221 34.98 -19.82 -17.44
N GLY A 222 36.03 -19.24 -17.99
CA GLY A 222 37.31 -19.83 -18.09
C GLY A 222 37.73 -20.06 -16.66
N CYS A 223 38.57 -21.05 -16.52
CA CYS A 223 39.31 -21.23 -15.31
C CYS A 223 40.08 -19.94 -14.94
N VAL A 224 40.37 -19.77 -13.67
CA VAL A 224 41.17 -18.65 -13.18
C VAL A 224 42.63 -18.92 -13.52
N ALA A 225 43.40 -17.87 -13.82
CA ALA A 225 44.84 -17.98 -14.06
C ALA A 225 45.52 -18.79 -12.94
N GLY A 226 46.18 -19.90 -13.31
CA GLY A 226 46.85 -20.78 -12.34
C GLY A 226 45.96 -21.84 -11.67
N GLU A 227 44.65 -21.82 -11.90
CA GLU A 227 43.74 -22.89 -11.47
C GLU A 227 44.14 -24.22 -12.12
N ARG A 228 43.98 -25.32 -11.37
CA ARG A 228 44.24 -26.67 -11.85
C ARG A 228 42.98 -27.52 -11.77
N ASN A 229 42.80 -28.39 -12.75
CA ASN A 229 41.69 -29.35 -12.76
C ASN A 229 42.17 -30.70 -13.30
N CYS A 230 41.36 -31.74 -13.17
CA CYS A 230 41.64 -33.07 -13.69
C CYS A 230 40.79 -33.35 -14.94
N SER A 231 41.44 -33.74 -16.03
CA SER A 231 40.80 -34.30 -17.22
C SER A 231 41.26 -35.74 -17.37
N GLY A 232 40.43 -36.69 -16.93
CA GLY A 232 40.84 -38.08 -16.78
C GLY A 232 41.98 -38.21 -15.75
N ASN A 233 43.10 -38.83 -16.14
CA ASN A 233 44.28 -38.98 -15.29
C ASN A 233 45.35 -37.88 -15.48
N THR A 234 44.97 -36.76 -16.11
CA THR A 234 45.88 -35.66 -16.43
C THR A 234 45.49 -34.41 -15.68
N VAL A 235 46.45 -33.82 -14.95
CA VAL A 235 46.34 -32.49 -14.36
C VAL A 235 46.40 -31.48 -15.50
N GLY A 236 45.40 -30.60 -15.59
CA GLY A 236 45.37 -29.44 -16.47
C GLY A 236 45.68 -28.15 -15.71
N LEU A 237 46.28 -27.18 -16.40
CA LEU A 237 46.53 -25.82 -15.92
C LEU A 237 45.73 -24.83 -16.76
N CYS A 238 45.09 -23.87 -16.11
CA CYS A 238 44.33 -22.88 -16.83
C CYS A 238 45.20 -21.95 -17.68
N ASP A 239 44.87 -21.81 -18.97
CA ASP A 239 45.35 -20.73 -19.83
C ASP A 239 44.44 -19.49 -19.64
N PRO A 240 44.93 -18.41 -19.00
CA PRO A 240 44.13 -17.22 -18.73
C PRO A 240 43.70 -16.47 -19.99
N ASN A 241 44.39 -16.65 -21.12
CA ASN A 241 44.04 -15.98 -22.37
C ASN A 241 42.89 -16.68 -23.10
N ARG A 242 42.73 -17.98 -22.86
CA ARG A 242 41.77 -18.84 -23.57
C ARG A 242 40.64 -19.34 -22.70
N GLY A 243 40.79 -19.27 -21.37
CA GLY A 243 39.82 -19.80 -20.42
C GLY A 243 39.65 -21.31 -20.50
N VAL A 244 40.70 -22.05 -20.89
CA VAL A 244 40.68 -23.51 -21.04
C VAL A 244 41.82 -24.14 -20.26
N PHE A 245 41.61 -25.34 -19.74
CA PHE A 245 42.67 -26.13 -19.09
C PHE A 245 43.53 -26.81 -20.15
N LEU A 246 44.82 -26.46 -20.21
CA LEU A 246 45.83 -27.15 -21.01
C LEU A 246 46.41 -28.32 -20.21
N PRO A 247 46.70 -29.48 -20.83
CA PRO A 247 47.32 -30.61 -20.13
C PRO A 247 48.70 -30.23 -19.60
N LEU A 248 48.92 -30.40 -18.30
CA LEU A 248 50.18 -30.09 -17.60
C LEU A 248 51.00 -31.35 -17.33
N THR A 249 50.38 -32.40 -16.78
CA THR A 249 51.08 -33.64 -16.41
C THR A 249 50.09 -34.79 -16.24
N THR A 250 50.39 -35.94 -16.81
CA THR A 250 49.66 -37.19 -16.56
C THR A 250 50.19 -37.87 -15.31
N CYS A 251 49.29 -38.32 -14.44
CA CYS A 251 49.69 -38.97 -13.19
C CYS A 251 50.29 -40.37 -13.45
N PRO A 252 51.29 -40.78 -12.66
CA PRO A 252 51.85 -42.14 -12.68
C PRO A 252 50.80 -43.24 -12.51
N SER A 253 51.13 -44.48 -12.88
CA SER A 253 50.18 -45.61 -12.91
C SER A 253 49.62 -46.01 -11.53
N ASP A 254 50.33 -45.68 -10.46
CA ASP A 254 49.94 -45.86 -9.05
C ASP A 254 49.17 -44.65 -8.48
N GLN A 255 48.94 -43.61 -9.29
CA GLN A 255 48.28 -42.38 -8.89
C GLN A 255 47.04 -42.09 -9.75
N LEU A 256 46.11 -41.30 -9.20
CA LEU A 256 44.98 -40.75 -9.91
C LEU A 256 44.97 -39.22 -9.82
N CYS A 257 44.50 -38.54 -10.86
CA CYS A 257 44.26 -37.11 -10.79
C CYS A 257 43.01 -36.83 -9.95
N ARG A 258 43.16 -36.06 -8.86
CA ARG A 258 42.06 -35.52 -8.05
C ARG A 258 42.34 -34.07 -7.71
N GLU A 259 41.35 -33.19 -7.88
CA GLU A 259 41.45 -31.76 -7.51
C GLU A 259 42.69 -31.05 -8.10
N GLY A 260 43.03 -31.36 -9.35
CA GLY A 260 44.17 -30.74 -10.04
C GLY A 260 45.55 -31.20 -9.53
N ARG A 261 45.63 -32.35 -8.86
CA ARG A 261 46.88 -32.94 -8.37
C ARG A 261 46.88 -34.46 -8.56
N CYS A 262 48.07 -35.04 -8.68
CA CYS A 262 48.24 -36.47 -8.65
C CYS A 262 48.27 -36.94 -7.20
N VAL A 263 47.36 -37.83 -6.84
CA VAL A 263 47.27 -38.46 -5.52
C VAL A 263 47.42 -39.96 -5.67
N VAL A 264 48.06 -40.63 -4.72
CA VAL A 264 48.16 -42.09 -4.71
C VAL A 264 46.76 -42.69 -4.81
N LYS A 265 46.62 -43.76 -5.59
CA LYS A 265 45.36 -44.48 -5.78
C LYS A 265 44.94 -45.12 -4.46
N SER A 266 44.25 -44.33 -3.63
CA SER A 266 43.83 -44.74 -2.30
C SER A 266 42.82 -45.89 -2.37
N THR A 267 43.05 -46.97 -1.62
CA THR A 267 42.07 -48.06 -1.43
C THR A 267 40.89 -47.61 -0.56
N CYS A 268 41.04 -46.54 0.21
CA CYS A 268 39.99 -45.97 1.05
C CYS A 268 40.09 -44.44 1.14
N LEU A 269 39.00 -43.76 1.50
CA LEU A 269 39.00 -42.31 1.69
C LEU A 269 39.70 -41.99 3.04
N PRO A 270 40.79 -41.21 3.09
CA PRO A 270 41.50 -40.90 4.33
C PRO A 270 40.56 -40.44 5.45
N GLY A 271 40.72 -41.01 6.64
CA GLY A 271 39.87 -40.74 7.80
C GLY A 271 38.49 -41.41 7.77
N LYS A 272 38.11 -42.10 6.69
CA LYS A 272 36.85 -42.86 6.65
C LYS A 272 36.90 -44.03 7.62
N VAL A 273 35.93 -44.05 8.53
CA VAL A 273 35.78 -45.11 9.53
C VAL A 273 34.84 -46.19 9.00
N ILE A 274 35.24 -47.46 9.15
CA ILE A 274 34.45 -48.62 8.75
C ILE A 274 34.38 -49.65 9.89
N CYS A 275 33.49 -50.62 9.72
CA CYS A 275 33.41 -51.80 10.57
C CYS A 275 33.90 -53.03 9.80
N LEU A 276 34.92 -53.71 10.34
CA LEU A 276 35.36 -55.03 9.89
C LEU A 276 35.05 -56.04 10.99
N GLY A 277 33.92 -56.74 10.85
CA GLY A 277 33.38 -57.59 11.92
C GLY A 277 32.96 -56.75 13.14
N ASN A 278 33.53 -57.04 14.31
CA ASN A 278 33.26 -56.29 15.56
C ASN A 278 34.31 -55.20 15.84
N THR A 279 35.10 -54.84 14.82
CA THR A 279 36.25 -53.94 14.93
C THR A 279 35.98 -52.65 14.18
N VAL A 280 36.23 -51.52 14.84
CA VAL A 280 36.26 -50.21 14.19
C VAL A 280 37.64 -50.01 13.59
N GLN A 281 37.70 -49.65 12.31
CA GLN A 281 38.95 -49.31 11.63
C GLN A 281 38.83 -47.95 10.93
N VAL A 282 39.93 -47.22 10.82
CA VAL A 282 39.99 -45.91 10.15
C VAL A 282 40.96 -45.97 8.98
N CYS A 283 40.56 -45.44 7.83
CA CYS A 283 41.46 -45.34 6.69
C CYS A 283 42.63 -44.41 7.03
N ARG A 284 43.85 -44.88 6.81
CA ARG A 284 45.09 -44.13 6.99
C ARG A 284 45.08 -42.81 6.20
N ALA A 285 45.84 -41.84 6.66
CA ALA A 285 45.96 -40.53 6.00
C ALA A 285 46.49 -40.64 4.55
N ASP A 286 47.32 -41.65 4.29
CA ASP A 286 47.86 -41.98 2.97
C ASP A 286 46.83 -42.70 2.05
N GLY A 287 45.71 -43.16 2.60
CA GLY A 287 44.69 -43.90 1.86
C GLY A 287 45.09 -45.33 1.47
N GLU A 288 46.20 -45.86 2.00
CA GLU A 288 46.76 -47.17 1.62
C GLU A 288 46.33 -48.33 2.53
N GLY A 289 45.38 -48.11 3.42
CA GLY A 289 44.83 -49.18 4.26
C GLY A 289 44.08 -48.65 5.46
N TYR A 290 43.67 -49.57 6.33
CA TYR A 290 42.90 -49.26 7.53
C TYR A 290 43.70 -49.58 8.80
N ASP A 291 43.78 -48.60 9.69
CA ASP A 291 44.32 -48.78 11.04
C ASP A 291 43.24 -49.26 12.00
N PHE A 292 43.64 -50.13 12.92
CA PHE A 292 42.79 -50.54 14.02
C PHE A 292 42.50 -49.37 14.96
N VAL A 293 41.22 -49.11 15.26
CA VAL A 293 40.81 -48.10 16.24
C VAL A 293 40.45 -48.78 17.56
N ALA A 294 39.47 -49.70 17.53
CA ALA A 294 38.97 -50.36 18.72
C ALA A 294 38.17 -51.64 18.40
N ASN A 295 38.10 -52.53 19.39
CA ASN A 295 37.11 -53.61 19.44
C ASN A 295 35.89 -53.16 20.24
N CYS A 296 34.68 -53.46 19.76
CA CYS A 296 33.48 -53.18 20.52
C CYS A 296 33.37 -54.11 21.75
N SER A 297 33.05 -53.53 22.90
CA SER A 297 32.90 -54.24 24.17
C SER A 297 31.82 -55.34 24.10
N ALA A 298 31.85 -56.28 25.04
CA ALA A 298 30.81 -57.30 25.17
C ALA A 298 29.41 -56.65 25.22
N GLY A 299 28.49 -57.13 24.37
CA GLY A 299 27.15 -56.55 24.24
C GLY A 299 27.02 -55.42 23.20
N ALA A 300 28.10 -54.94 22.60
CA ALA A 300 28.07 -53.97 21.49
C ALA A 300 28.29 -54.65 20.12
N THR A 301 27.94 -53.96 19.04
CA THR A 301 28.27 -54.35 17.66
C THR A 301 28.81 -53.15 16.90
N CYS A 302 29.81 -53.37 16.05
CA CYS A 302 30.26 -52.33 15.13
C CYS A 302 29.19 -52.15 14.05
N SER A 303 28.64 -50.95 13.92
CA SER A 303 27.73 -50.56 12.84
C SER A 303 27.98 -49.11 12.46
N GLY A 304 28.10 -48.82 11.16
CA GLY A 304 28.31 -47.45 10.68
C GLY A 304 29.62 -46.80 11.14
N GLY A 305 30.66 -47.59 11.42
CA GLY A 305 31.94 -47.08 11.93
C GLY A 305 31.92 -46.72 13.42
N SER A 306 30.93 -47.19 14.18
CA SER A 306 30.85 -46.95 15.63
C SER A 306 30.34 -48.18 16.37
N CYS A 307 30.79 -48.34 17.62
CA CYS A 307 30.28 -49.39 18.50
C CYS A 307 28.92 -48.98 19.05
N THR A 308 27.86 -49.66 18.61
CA THR A 308 26.51 -49.44 19.10
C THR A 308 26.17 -50.53 20.12
N GLN A 309 25.67 -50.15 21.29
CA GLN A 309 25.20 -51.11 22.29
C GLN A 309 24.01 -51.88 21.71
N ARG A 310 24.02 -53.21 21.80
CA ARG A 310 22.89 -54.01 21.39
C ARG A 310 21.77 -53.79 22.40
N LYS A 311 20.56 -53.54 21.92
CA LYS A 311 19.39 -53.39 22.78
C LYS A 311 19.19 -54.68 23.57
N SER A 312 19.25 -54.61 24.90
CA SER A 312 18.94 -55.74 25.77
C SER A 312 17.49 -56.15 25.59
N CYS A 313 17.21 -57.44 25.68
CA CYS A 313 15.87 -57.99 25.58
C CYS A 313 15.62 -59.00 26.70
N THR A 314 14.39 -58.98 27.21
CA THR A 314 13.83 -59.97 28.14
C THR A 314 12.83 -60.89 27.44
N ALA A 315 12.27 -60.45 26.31
CA ALA A 315 11.40 -61.24 25.45
C ALA A 315 11.62 -60.88 23.98
N ALA A 316 11.14 -61.74 23.07
CA ALA A 316 11.22 -61.51 21.64
C ALA A 316 10.53 -60.21 21.17
N THR A 317 9.55 -59.71 21.94
CA THR A 317 8.84 -58.44 21.66
C THR A 317 9.68 -57.19 21.89
N ASP A 318 10.78 -57.27 22.63
CA ASP A 318 11.59 -56.11 22.99
C ASP A 318 12.45 -55.62 21.80
N CYS A 319 12.60 -56.46 20.78
CA CYS A 319 13.33 -56.15 19.56
C CYS A 319 12.47 -55.35 18.60
N ALA A 320 12.89 -54.13 18.32
CA ALA A 320 12.10 -53.14 17.57
C ALA A 320 11.99 -53.48 16.08
N LEU A 321 12.98 -54.21 15.53
CA LEU A 321 13.01 -54.52 14.11
C LEU A 321 12.35 -55.88 13.83
N PRO A 322 11.52 -56.01 12.78
CA PRO A 322 10.92 -57.28 12.34
C PRO A 322 11.94 -58.31 11.84
N SER A 323 13.22 -57.99 11.80
CA SER A 323 14.29 -58.90 11.40
C SER A 323 15.15 -59.35 12.60
N GLN A 324 14.81 -58.93 13.82
CA GLN A 324 15.58 -59.22 15.03
C GLN A 324 14.87 -60.23 15.94
N VAL A 325 15.67 -61.06 16.60
CA VAL A 325 15.24 -61.99 17.64
C VAL A 325 16.03 -61.73 18.92
N CYS A 326 15.46 -62.11 20.07
CA CYS A 326 16.14 -62.03 21.37
C CYS A 326 17.05 -63.25 21.54
N ILE A 327 18.34 -63.04 21.79
CA ILE A 327 19.36 -64.09 21.76
C ILE A 327 20.10 -64.19 23.08
N ASP A 328 20.26 -65.43 23.57
CA ASP A 328 21.18 -65.77 24.65
C ASP A 328 22.61 -65.85 24.08
N PRO A 329 23.54 -64.95 24.48
CA PRO A 329 24.89 -64.89 23.93
C PRO A 329 25.74 -66.11 24.30
N VAL A 330 25.45 -66.77 25.42
CA VAL A 330 26.18 -67.94 25.89
C VAL A 330 25.79 -69.16 25.04
N LYS A 331 24.48 -69.35 24.83
CA LYS A 331 23.95 -70.50 24.08
C LYS A 331 23.94 -70.29 22.57
N ARG A 332 24.05 -69.05 22.10
CA ARG A 332 23.95 -68.65 20.68
C ARG A 332 22.65 -69.14 20.00
N VAL A 333 21.55 -69.11 20.75
CA VAL A 333 20.21 -69.50 20.27
C VAL A 333 19.19 -68.41 20.57
N ALA A 334 18.16 -68.32 19.73
CA ALA A 334 17.01 -67.48 20.01
C ALA A 334 16.26 -68.03 21.23
N VAL A 335 15.85 -67.14 22.13
CA VAL A 335 15.10 -67.49 23.35
C VAL A 335 13.78 -66.73 23.41
N PRO A 336 12.69 -67.39 23.84
CA PRO A 336 11.38 -66.72 23.97
C PRO A 336 11.37 -65.73 25.14
N ASN A 337 12.07 -66.07 26.22
CA ASN A 337 12.22 -65.25 27.43
C ASN A 337 13.68 -65.31 27.92
N CYS A 338 14.16 -64.23 28.52
CA CYS A 338 15.50 -64.12 29.08
C CYS A 338 15.50 -63.23 30.32
N ALA A 339 16.43 -63.52 31.25
CA ALA A 339 16.62 -62.67 32.41
C ALA A 339 17.11 -61.25 31.98
N PRO A 340 16.67 -60.18 32.66
CA PRO A 340 17.12 -58.82 32.37
C PRO A 340 18.65 -58.73 32.30
N GLY A 341 19.16 -58.13 31.23
CA GLY A 341 20.61 -57.93 31.01
C GLY A 341 21.37 -59.14 30.45
N HIS A 342 20.74 -60.31 30.29
CA HIS A 342 21.41 -61.50 29.76
C HIS A 342 21.31 -61.69 28.25
N CYS A 343 20.28 -61.13 27.61
CA CYS A 343 20.05 -61.28 26.17
C CYS A 343 19.99 -59.95 25.44
N TYR A 344 20.23 -59.99 24.13
CA TYR A 344 20.13 -58.82 23.26
C TYR A 344 19.44 -59.13 21.94
N CYS A 345 18.95 -58.08 21.30
CA CYS A 345 18.37 -58.13 19.96
C CYS A 345 19.45 -58.25 18.90
N ALA A 346 19.33 -59.26 18.02
CA ALA A 346 20.25 -59.46 16.91
C ALA A 346 19.53 -59.99 15.66
N PRO A 347 20.11 -59.81 14.46
CA PRO A 347 19.50 -60.25 13.21
C PRO A 347 19.24 -61.76 13.18
N ASN A 348 18.08 -62.14 12.66
CA ASN A 348 17.58 -63.51 12.65
C ASN A 348 18.38 -64.47 11.73
N SER A 349 19.13 -63.93 10.77
CA SER A 349 19.88 -64.70 9.76
C SER A 349 21.12 -65.45 10.28
N LEU A 350 21.51 -65.23 11.54
CA LEU A 350 22.81 -65.69 12.06
C LEU A 350 22.73 -66.88 13.04
N TYR A 351 21.54 -67.34 13.46
CA TYR A 351 21.44 -68.25 14.61
C TYR A 351 20.43 -69.39 14.42
N LYS A 352 20.76 -70.55 14.99
CA LYS A 352 19.95 -71.77 14.92
C LYS A 352 18.79 -71.71 15.94
N CYS A 353 17.60 -72.18 15.55
CA CYS A 353 16.54 -72.43 16.52
C CYS A 353 16.82 -73.70 17.34
N LEU A 354 16.31 -73.74 18.56
CA LEU A 354 16.26 -74.98 19.35
C LEU A 354 15.28 -75.94 18.66
N ASP A 355 15.81 -77.02 18.09
CA ASP A 355 15.04 -78.06 17.41
C ASP A 355 13.97 -78.65 18.34
N GLY A 356 12.73 -78.72 17.85
CA GLY A 356 11.61 -79.39 18.51
C GLY A 356 10.60 -78.50 19.25
N LEU A 357 10.93 -77.24 19.57
CA LEU A 357 9.98 -76.31 20.18
C LEU A 357 9.42 -75.34 19.13
N LYS A 358 8.13 -75.51 18.77
CA LYS A 358 7.36 -74.65 17.85
C LYS A 358 7.40 -73.14 18.19
N TYR A 359 7.91 -72.77 19.37
CA TYR A 359 7.86 -71.41 19.93
C TYR A 359 9.24 -70.81 20.26
N SER A 360 10.36 -71.45 19.90
CA SER A 360 11.71 -70.94 20.24
C SER A 360 12.11 -69.65 19.51
N CYS A 361 11.40 -69.29 18.44
CA CYS A 361 11.67 -68.12 17.61
C CYS A 361 10.79 -66.89 17.93
N GLY A 362 10.02 -66.92 19.03
CA GLY A 362 9.09 -65.85 19.36
C GLY A 362 8.00 -65.66 18.30
N LYS A 363 8.08 -64.57 17.52
CA LYS A 363 7.12 -64.26 16.44
C LYS A 363 7.39 -64.98 15.11
N PHE A 364 8.56 -65.59 14.94
CA PHE A 364 8.99 -66.28 13.71
C PHE A 364 8.75 -67.79 13.79
N LYS A 365 8.78 -68.51 12.66
CA LYS A 365 8.70 -69.98 12.63
C LYS A 365 10.10 -70.56 12.45
N CYS A 366 10.44 -71.62 13.19
CA CYS A 366 11.66 -72.39 12.92
C CYS A 366 11.46 -73.19 11.63
N VAL A 367 12.18 -72.84 10.56
CA VAL A 367 12.11 -73.50 9.25
C VAL A 367 13.51 -73.96 8.86
N GLY A 368 13.76 -75.26 8.94
CA GLY A 368 15.06 -75.86 8.62
C GLY A 368 16.17 -75.45 9.60
N GLY A 369 15.88 -75.42 10.90
CA GLY A 369 16.87 -75.08 11.94
C GLY A 369 17.24 -73.60 12.03
N THR A 370 16.59 -72.72 11.26
CA THR A 370 16.73 -71.26 11.34
C THR A 370 15.37 -70.62 11.57
N CYS A 371 15.31 -69.56 12.39
CA CYS A 371 14.08 -68.80 12.57
C CYS A 371 13.81 -67.96 11.30
N LYS A 372 12.62 -68.09 10.70
CA LYS A 372 12.21 -67.38 9.48
C LYS A 372 10.84 -66.71 9.64
#